data_AF-A0A4U7MW80-F1
#
_entry.id   AF-A0A4U7MW80-F1
#
_cell.length_a   1.000
_cell.length_b   1.000
_cell.length_c   1.000
_cell.angle_alpha   90.00
_cell.angle_beta   90.00
_cell.angle_gamma   90.00
#
_symmetry.space_group_name_H-M   'P 1'
#
loop_
_entity.id
_entity.type
_entity.pdbx_description
1 polymer ?
#
loop_
_entity_poly.entity_id
_entity_poly.type
_entity_poly.pdbx_seq_one_letter_code
_entity_poly.pdbx_strand_id
1 'polypeptide(L)'
;MYPFNRVGYILARCPNLPDHFIDPSTLSNRLADTRYKAFSKAFGFGDFDTARTQLSDFAQEITNLYQTRQFEEAVGVQDSDLRLALNAKRELGSISSGTGSDNTKWFTIMGSAPLRSVFETAFGLPSSFGKLDIDKQLEVFQQKSEKLFGSSAVSNFSDDTAQEALVERYLLMSQISNSASASSAEIALTLLS
;
A
#
# COMPACT_ATOMS: atom_id res chain seq x y z
N MET A 1 -37.60 -19.21 58.37
CA MET A 1 -36.80 -18.45 59.34
C MET A 1 -35.79 -17.62 58.55
N TYR A 2 -36.09 -16.34 58.31
CA TYR A 2 -35.13 -15.32 57.81
C TYR A 2 -34.45 -14.64 59.02
N PRO A 3 -33.27 -14.01 58.88
CA PRO A 3 -33.21 -12.58 58.52
C PRO A 3 -32.03 -12.25 57.56
N PHE A 4 -32.18 -11.49 56.47
CA PHE A 4 -32.22 -10.02 56.33
C PHE A 4 -31.15 -9.22 57.10
N ASN A 5 -30.19 -8.65 56.36
CA ASN A 5 -29.68 -7.31 56.65
C ASN A 5 -29.36 -6.56 55.33
N ARG A 6 -29.92 -5.35 55.17
CA ARG A 6 -29.78 -4.47 54.01
C ARG A 6 -28.91 -3.27 54.38
N VAL A 7 -27.96 -2.94 53.50
CA VAL A 7 -27.49 -1.58 53.20
C VAL A 7 -27.10 -1.65 51.72
N GLY A 8 -27.64 -0.94 50.73
CA GLY A 8 -28.24 0.39 50.74
C GLY A 8 -27.33 1.39 50.00
N TYR A 9 -27.06 1.19 48.70
CA TYR A 9 -26.66 2.28 47.79
C TYR A 9 -27.28 2.08 46.42
N ILE A 10 -28.11 3.05 46.03
CA ILE A 10 -28.68 3.28 44.70
C ILE A 10 -27.77 4.30 43.99
N LEU A 11 -27.85 4.33 42.65
CA LEU A 11 -27.26 5.26 41.66
C LEU A 11 -26.00 4.68 40.97
N ALA A 12 -25.90 4.47 39.67
CA ALA A 12 -26.75 4.84 38.55
C ALA A 12 -26.61 3.81 37.40
N ARG A 13 -27.74 3.50 36.77
CA ARG A 13 -27.84 2.72 35.54
C ARG A 13 -27.52 3.64 34.35
N CYS A 14 -26.36 3.48 33.72
CA CYS A 14 -26.13 3.92 32.35
C CYS A 14 -26.32 2.70 31.43
N PRO A 15 -27.38 2.64 30.59
CA PRO A 15 -27.49 1.63 29.55
C PRO A 15 -26.81 2.14 28.26
N ASN A 16 -26.07 1.25 27.60
CA ASN A 16 -25.52 1.38 26.23
C ASN A 16 -24.17 2.11 26.06
N LEU A 17 -23.10 1.49 26.53
CA LEU A 17 -21.87 1.44 25.73
C LEU A 17 -21.65 -0.02 25.35
N PRO A 18 -21.62 -0.40 24.07
CA PRO A 18 -21.41 -1.78 23.72
C PRO A 18 -19.92 -2.11 23.98
N ASP A 19 -19.71 -2.94 25.01
CA ASP A 19 -18.44 -3.56 25.34
C ASP A 19 -18.09 -4.57 24.25
N HIS A 20 -17.31 -4.12 23.27
CA HIS A 20 -16.60 -4.98 22.33
C HIS A 20 -15.15 -4.55 22.15
N PHE A 21 -14.55 -3.98 23.21
CA PHE A 21 -13.14 -3.59 23.19
C PHE A 21 -12.28 -4.29 24.25
N ILE A 22 -12.84 -5.19 25.05
CA ILE A 22 -12.08 -5.98 26.02
C ILE A 22 -12.42 -7.47 25.89
N ASP A 23 -12.29 -8.03 24.69
CA ASP A 23 -12.21 -9.49 24.53
C ASP A 23 -10.80 -9.95 24.93
N PRO A 24 -10.63 -10.73 26.02
CA PRO A 24 -9.31 -11.19 26.47
C PRO A 24 -8.58 -12.01 25.39
N SER A 25 -9.34 -12.65 24.51
CA SER A 25 -8.82 -13.41 23.36
C SER A 25 -8.10 -12.53 22.33
N THR A 26 -8.55 -11.29 22.12
CA THR A 26 -7.91 -10.33 21.19
C THR A 26 -6.61 -9.77 21.76
N LEU A 27 -6.57 -9.51 23.07
CA LEU A 27 -5.37 -9.09 23.77
C LEU A 27 -4.36 -10.23 23.83
N SER A 28 -4.81 -11.46 24.07
CA SER A 28 -3.98 -12.66 24.12
C SER A 28 -3.39 -13.02 22.73
N ASN A 29 -4.14 -12.79 21.64
CA ASN A 29 -3.61 -12.93 20.28
C ASN A 29 -2.57 -11.86 19.92
N ARG A 30 -2.73 -10.63 20.42
CA ARG A 30 -1.72 -9.56 20.28
C ARG A 30 -0.48 -9.80 21.15
N LEU A 31 -0.64 -10.36 22.34
CA LEU A 31 0.47 -10.73 23.23
C LEU A 31 1.27 -11.95 22.72
N ALA A 32 0.63 -12.86 21.98
CA ALA A 32 1.27 -14.03 21.39
C ALA A 32 2.11 -13.69 20.13
N ASP A 33 1.88 -12.54 19.52
CA ASP A 33 2.64 -12.09 18.36
C ASP A 33 4.05 -11.63 18.77
N THR A 34 5.07 -12.32 18.24
CA THR A 34 6.49 -12.04 18.51
C THR A 34 6.88 -10.61 18.14
N ARG A 35 6.17 -9.97 17.21
CA ARG A 35 6.39 -8.57 16.80
C ARG A 35 5.95 -7.59 17.89
N TYR A 36 4.84 -7.86 18.56
CA TYR A 36 4.36 -7.05 19.68
C TYR A 36 5.29 -7.18 20.88
N LYS A 37 5.79 -8.39 21.14
CA LYS A 37 6.83 -8.64 22.15
C LYS A 37 8.13 -7.89 21.84
N ALA A 38 8.58 -7.89 20.58
CA ALA A 38 9.76 -7.16 20.13
C ALA A 38 9.57 -5.64 20.26
N PHE A 39 8.39 -5.13 19.92
CA PHE A 39 8.02 -3.72 20.10
C PHE A 39 8.03 -3.32 21.58
N SER A 40 7.34 -4.07 22.44
CA SER A 40 7.29 -3.81 23.89
C SER A 40 8.69 -3.82 24.52
N LYS A 41 9.55 -4.75 24.09
CA LYS A 41 10.95 -4.85 24.53
C LYS A 41 11.80 -3.69 24.03
N ALA A 42 11.65 -3.28 22.78
CA ALA A 42 12.40 -2.17 22.19
C ALA A 42 12.09 -0.85 22.91
N PHE A 43 10.81 -0.56 23.15
CA PHE A 43 10.36 0.67 23.81
C PHE A 43 10.41 0.60 25.35
N GLY A 44 10.68 -0.57 25.93
CA GLY A 44 10.84 -0.76 27.37
C GLY A 44 9.53 -0.82 28.16
N PHE A 45 8.38 -1.10 27.51
CA PHE A 45 7.12 -1.32 28.20
C PHE A 45 7.13 -2.73 28.82
N GLY A 46 7.40 -2.85 30.12
CA GLY A 46 7.38 -4.13 30.83
C GLY A 46 8.21 -4.18 32.11
N ASP A 47 9.52 -4.41 31.97
CA ASP A 47 10.37 -5.05 33.01
C ASP A 47 11.61 -4.22 33.41
N PHE A 48 11.65 -2.93 33.08
CA PHE A 48 12.80 -2.06 33.35
C PHE A 48 12.40 -0.87 34.23
N ASP A 49 13.20 -0.58 35.27
CA ASP A 49 13.00 0.53 36.22
C ASP A 49 13.16 1.91 35.55
N THR A 50 13.78 1.95 34.37
CA THR A 50 13.96 3.14 33.53
C THR A 50 13.45 2.85 32.12
N ALA A 51 12.58 3.70 31.59
CA ALA A 51 12.12 3.59 30.21
C ALA A 51 13.32 3.70 29.23
N ARG A 52 13.44 2.75 28.29
CA ARG A 52 14.53 2.76 27.28
C ARG A 52 14.54 4.04 26.46
N THR A 53 13.41 4.74 26.38
CA THR A 53 13.26 6.07 25.77
C THR A 53 14.13 7.17 26.39
N GLN A 54 14.70 6.96 27.58
CA GLN A 54 15.61 7.89 28.24
C GLN A 54 17.10 7.58 28.00
N LEU A 55 17.42 6.48 27.30
CA LEU A 55 18.79 6.14 26.92
C LEU A 55 19.22 6.96 25.69
N SER A 56 20.45 7.49 25.70
CA SER A 56 20.98 8.30 24.59
C SER A 56 20.95 7.58 23.24
N ASP A 57 21.15 6.27 23.26
CA ASP A 57 21.32 5.46 22.05
C ASP A 57 19.98 4.92 21.51
N PHE A 58 18.89 5.06 22.26
CA PHE A 58 17.58 4.55 21.88
C PHE A 58 17.03 5.23 20.61
N ALA A 59 17.19 6.56 20.51
CA ALA A 59 16.77 7.30 19.32
C ALA A 59 17.53 6.83 18.07
N GLN A 60 18.83 6.58 18.20
CA GLN A 60 19.66 6.08 17.10
C GLN A 60 19.30 4.62 16.74
N GLU A 61 19.06 3.75 17.73
CA GLU A 61 18.68 2.35 17.52
C GLU A 61 17.37 2.23 16.73
N ILE A 62 16.34 2.99 17.12
CA ILE A 62 15.04 2.98 16.42
C ILE A 62 15.15 3.61 15.03
N THR A 63 15.91 4.69 14.89
CA THR A 63 16.13 5.35 13.58
C THR A 63 16.83 4.40 12.61
N ASN A 64 17.87 3.68 13.05
CA ASN A 64 18.56 2.70 12.23
C ASN A 64 17.65 1.54 11.81
N LEU A 65 16.86 0.99 12.74
CA LEU A 65 15.89 -0.08 12.44
C LEU A 65 14.82 0.37 11.44
N TYR A 66 14.39 1.63 11.54
CA TYR A 66 13.46 2.23 10.58
C TYR A 66 14.10 2.34 9.19
N GLN A 67 15.29 2.94 9.11
CA GLN A 67 16.05 3.08 7.86
C GLN A 67 16.31 1.74 7.17
N THR A 68 16.70 0.70 7.92
CA THR A 68 16.91 -0.65 7.38
C THR A 68 15.63 -1.23 6.78
N ARG A 69 14.50 -1.13 7.49
CA ARG A 69 13.22 -1.65 6.97
C ARG A 69 12.74 -0.89 5.73
N GLN A 70 12.93 0.42 5.70
CA GLN A 70 12.60 1.22 4.52
C GLN A 70 13.47 0.87 3.32
N PHE A 71 14.76 0.58 3.54
CA PHE A 71 15.64 0.09 2.48
C PHE A 71 15.21 -1.29 1.95
N GLU A 72 14.90 -2.24 2.85
CA GLU A 72 14.40 -3.57 2.49
C GLU A 72 13.07 -3.51 1.72
N GLU A 73 12.15 -2.63 2.15
CA GLU A 73 10.89 -2.37 1.47
C GLU A 73 11.13 -1.76 0.08
N ALA A 74 11.99 -0.76 -0.04
CA ALA A 74 12.32 -0.13 -1.32
C ALA A 74 12.93 -1.13 -2.33
N VAL A 75 13.85 -1.99 -1.88
CA VAL A 75 14.43 -3.05 -2.73
C VAL A 75 13.37 -4.07 -3.15
N GLY A 76 12.48 -4.47 -2.23
CA GLY A 76 11.40 -5.41 -2.53
C GLY A 76 10.36 -4.84 -3.51
N VAL A 77 10.03 -3.55 -3.38
CA VAL A 77 9.13 -2.87 -4.31
C VAL A 77 9.76 -2.77 -5.70
N GLN A 78 11.05 -2.45 -5.80
CA GLN A 78 11.75 -2.38 -7.09
C GLN A 78 11.74 -3.72 -7.84
N ASP A 79 11.92 -4.84 -7.15
CA ASP A 79 11.81 -6.18 -7.73
C ASP A 79 10.36 -6.50 -8.16
N SER A 80 9.38 -6.15 -7.32
CA SER A 80 7.96 -6.33 -7.65
C SER A 80 7.54 -5.52 -8.88
N ASP A 81 8.02 -4.28 -9.01
CA ASP A 81 7.78 -3.42 -10.16
C ASP A 81 8.36 -4.02 -11.44
N LEU A 82 9.62 -4.49 -11.40
CA LEU A 82 10.23 -5.15 -12.54
C LEU A 82 9.43 -6.38 -12.97
N ARG A 83 8.96 -7.18 -12.01
CA ARG A 83 8.12 -8.34 -12.29
C ARG A 83 6.80 -7.96 -12.98
N LEU A 84 6.13 -6.90 -12.51
CA LEU A 84 4.91 -6.38 -13.14
C LEU A 84 5.18 -5.87 -14.56
N ALA A 85 6.26 -5.14 -14.75
CA ALA A 85 6.65 -4.61 -16.06
C ALA A 85 6.91 -5.73 -17.08
N LEU A 86 7.66 -6.77 -16.69
CA LEU A 86 7.94 -7.92 -17.56
C LEU A 86 6.70 -8.78 -17.84
N ASN A 87 5.79 -8.88 -16.87
CA ASN A 87 4.48 -9.51 -17.10
C ASN A 87 3.66 -8.71 -18.12
N ALA A 88 3.62 -7.38 -17.97
CA ALA A 88 2.92 -6.52 -18.92
C ALA A 88 3.49 -6.61 -20.34
N LYS A 89 4.82 -6.62 -20.52
CA LYS A 89 5.46 -6.81 -21.83
C LYS A 89 4.99 -8.11 -22.50
N ARG A 90 4.95 -9.22 -21.76
CA ARG A 90 4.49 -10.53 -22.29
C ARG A 90 3.02 -10.54 -22.66
N GLU A 91 2.15 -10.06 -21.77
CA GLU A 91 0.71 -10.05 -22.00
C GLU A 91 0.31 -9.08 -23.12
N LEU A 92 0.95 -7.91 -23.20
CA LEU A 92 0.71 -6.94 -24.26
C LEU A 92 1.05 -7.49 -25.63
N GLY A 93 2.15 -8.23 -25.80
CA GLY A 93 2.45 -8.89 -27.07
C GLY A 93 1.34 -9.84 -27.53
N SER A 94 0.71 -10.56 -26.59
CA SER A 94 -0.42 -11.44 -26.88
C SER A 94 -1.71 -10.66 -27.19
N ILE A 95 -1.98 -9.58 -26.46
CA ILE A 95 -3.21 -8.78 -26.60
C ILE A 95 -3.17 -7.93 -27.88
N SER A 96 -2.04 -7.29 -28.17
CA SER A 96 -1.87 -6.43 -29.34
C SER A 96 -1.96 -7.22 -30.64
N SER A 97 -1.42 -8.45 -30.66
CA SER A 97 -1.50 -9.38 -31.79
C SER A 97 -2.84 -10.12 -31.91
N GLY A 98 -3.69 -10.04 -30.88
CA GLY A 98 -4.99 -10.71 -30.84
C GLY A 98 -6.01 -10.13 -31.84
N THR A 99 -7.00 -10.96 -32.19
CA THR A 99 -8.15 -10.54 -33.00
C THR A 99 -9.17 -9.78 -32.15
N GLY A 100 -9.71 -8.68 -32.69
CA GLY A 100 -10.69 -7.84 -31.99
C GLY A 100 -10.49 -6.37 -32.29
N SER A 101 -11.48 -5.54 -31.93
CA SER A 101 -11.35 -4.09 -31.99
C SER A 101 -10.38 -3.58 -30.92
N ASP A 102 -9.81 -2.41 -31.15
CA ASP A 102 -8.90 -1.78 -30.18
C ASP A 102 -9.57 -1.47 -28.84
N ASN A 103 -10.85 -1.13 -28.84
CA ASN A 103 -11.61 -0.93 -27.60
C ASN A 103 -11.69 -2.24 -26.79
N THR A 104 -11.93 -3.39 -27.44
CA THR A 104 -11.93 -4.68 -26.74
C THR A 104 -10.57 -4.96 -26.11
N LYS A 105 -9.47 -4.65 -26.80
CA LYS A 105 -8.12 -4.80 -26.26
C LYS A 105 -7.89 -3.90 -25.04
N TRP A 106 -8.34 -2.65 -25.10
CA TRP A 106 -8.29 -1.74 -23.95
C TRP A 106 -9.11 -2.23 -22.76
N PHE A 107 -10.32 -2.75 -23.00
CA PHE A 107 -11.13 -3.34 -21.94
C PHE A 107 -10.47 -4.56 -21.31
N THR A 108 -9.79 -5.40 -22.10
CA THR A 108 -8.99 -6.52 -21.58
C THR A 108 -7.85 -6.03 -20.68
N ILE A 109 -7.13 -4.99 -21.10
CA ILE A 109 -6.06 -4.36 -20.30
C ILE A 109 -6.63 -3.81 -18.98
N MET A 110 -7.72 -3.06 -19.06
CA MET A 110 -8.39 -2.49 -17.88
C MET A 110 -9.02 -3.57 -16.98
N GLY A 111 -9.40 -4.72 -17.52
CA GLY A 111 -9.93 -5.84 -16.75
C GLY A 111 -8.86 -6.67 -16.03
N SER A 112 -7.61 -6.66 -16.54
CA SER A 112 -6.48 -7.35 -15.90
C SER A 112 -5.87 -6.46 -14.82
N ALA A 113 -6.03 -6.84 -13.55
CA ALA A 113 -5.44 -6.11 -12.43
C ALA A 113 -3.93 -5.77 -12.58
N PRO A 114 -3.04 -6.71 -12.97
CA PRO A 114 -1.63 -6.38 -13.16
C PRO A 114 -1.39 -5.40 -14.31
N LEU A 115 -2.03 -5.59 -15.47
CA LEU A 115 -1.89 -4.66 -16.60
C LEU A 115 -2.43 -3.28 -16.27
N ARG A 116 -3.61 -3.25 -15.66
CA ARG A 116 -4.24 -2.03 -15.19
C ARG A 116 -3.31 -1.25 -14.28
N SER A 117 -2.71 -1.91 -13.29
CA SER A 117 -1.75 -1.28 -12.38
C SER A 117 -0.57 -0.66 -13.15
N VAL A 118 -0.03 -1.36 -14.15
CA VAL A 118 1.08 -0.85 -14.96
C VAL A 118 0.68 0.39 -15.75
N PHE A 119 -0.47 0.36 -16.44
CA PHE A 119 -0.94 1.50 -17.22
C PHE A 119 -1.35 2.69 -16.35
N GLU A 120 -2.04 2.46 -15.23
CA GLU A 120 -2.41 3.53 -14.30
C GLU A 120 -1.16 4.23 -13.75
N THR A 121 -0.15 3.47 -13.32
CA THR A 121 1.13 4.02 -12.86
C THR A 121 1.88 4.74 -13.99
N ALA A 122 2.02 4.14 -15.17
CA ALA A 122 2.71 4.76 -16.31
C ALA A 122 2.02 6.05 -16.79
N PHE A 123 0.69 6.13 -16.68
CA PHE A 123 -0.11 7.30 -17.03
C PHE A 123 -0.21 8.34 -15.91
N GLY A 124 0.32 8.03 -14.72
CA GLY A 124 0.22 8.88 -13.53
C GLY A 124 -1.22 9.06 -13.08
N LEU A 125 -2.03 8.01 -13.17
CA LEU A 125 -3.43 7.99 -12.75
C LEU A 125 -3.52 7.48 -11.30
N PRO A 126 -4.30 8.14 -10.44
CA PRO A 126 -4.48 7.70 -9.06
C PRO A 126 -5.37 6.45 -9.01
N SER A 127 -5.26 5.64 -7.95
CA SER A 127 -6.09 4.44 -7.75
C SER A 127 -7.60 4.72 -7.69
N SER A 128 -8.01 5.94 -7.35
CA SER A 128 -9.42 6.36 -7.39
C SER A 128 -9.98 6.45 -8.81
N PHE A 129 -9.12 6.51 -9.83
CA PHE A 129 -9.51 6.59 -11.24
C PHE A 129 -10.38 5.41 -11.67
N GLY A 130 -10.12 4.20 -11.16
CA GLY A 130 -10.92 3.01 -11.42
C GLY A 130 -12.38 3.08 -10.94
N LYS A 131 -12.78 4.12 -10.20
CA LYS A 131 -14.17 4.37 -9.78
C LYS A 131 -15.00 5.11 -10.81
N LEU A 132 -14.38 5.67 -11.85
CA LEU A 132 -15.08 6.38 -12.92
C LEU A 132 -15.89 5.39 -13.78
N ASP A 133 -16.80 5.91 -14.59
CA ASP A 133 -17.47 5.11 -15.61
C ASP A 133 -16.45 4.49 -16.59
N ILE A 134 -16.68 3.24 -17.00
CA ILE A 134 -15.71 2.47 -17.79
C ILE A 134 -15.41 3.10 -19.16
N ASP A 135 -16.38 3.79 -19.76
CA ASP A 135 -16.18 4.49 -21.04
C ASP A 135 -15.32 5.74 -20.84
N LYS A 136 -15.47 6.42 -19.69
CA LYS A 136 -14.59 7.53 -19.30
C LYS A 136 -13.18 7.07 -18.97
N GLN A 137 -13.04 5.89 -18.38
CA GLN A 137 -11.73 5.30 -18.17
C GLN A 137 -11.04 5.02 -19.50
N LEU A 138 -11.76 4.40 -20.45
CA LEU A 138 -11.27 4.14 -21.80
C LEU A 138 -10.80 5.42 -22.51
N GLU A 139 -11.64 6.46 -22.50
CA GLU A 139 -11.34 7.74 -23.15
C GLU A 139 -10.02 8.33 -22.65
N VAL A 140 -9.81 8.35 -21.33
CA VAL A 140 -8.58 8.87 -20.73
C VAL A 140 -7.38 7.97 -21.01
N PHE A 141 -7.54 6.64 -20.99
CA PHE A 141 -6.48 5.70 -21.37
C PHE A 141 -6.01 5.95 -22.80
N GLN A 142 -6.95 6.08 -23.75
CA GLN A 142 -6.65 6.38 -25.15
C GLN A 142 -5.95 7.74 -25.30
N GLN A 143 -6.43 8.78 -24.61
CA GLN A 143 -5.81 10.11 -24.65
C GLN A 143 -4.40 10.11 -24.06
N LYS A 144 -4.16 9.38 -22.97
CA LYS A 144 -2.84 9.26 -22.35
C LYS A 144 -1.90 8.46 -23.24
N SER A 145 -2.38 7.36 -23.83
CA SER A 145 -1.61 6.56 -24.78
C SER A 145 -1.20 7.37 -26.01
N GLU A 146 -2.13 8.14 -26.58
CA GLU A 146 -1.85 9.05 -27.71
C GLU A 146 -0.76 10.07 -27.34
N LYS A 147 -0.89 10.71 -26.17
CA LYS A 147 0.07 11.73 -25.72
C LYS A 147 1.46 11.20 -25.40
N LEU A 148 1.55 9.97 -24.88
CA LEU A 148 2.80 9.41 -24.37
C LEU A 148 3.50 8.49 -25.37
N PHE A 149 2.72 7.78 -26.19
CA PHE A 149 3.21 6.75 -27.10
C PHE A 149 2.84 7.02 -28.56
N GLY A 150 2.22 8.17 -28.86
CA GLY A 150 1.90 8.60 -30.22
C GLY A 150 0.74 7.84 -30.87
N SER A 151 0.03 7.01 -30.10
CA SER A 151 -1.14 6.28 -30.58
C SER A 151 -2.10 5.93 -29.45
N SER A 152 -3.39 6.17 -29.69
CA SER A 152 -4.52 5.71 -28.89
C SER A 152 -4.81 4.21 -29.07
N ALA A 153 -4.13 3.55 -30.00
CA ALA A 153 -4.36 2.17 -30.37
C ALA A 153 -3.51 1.20 -29.55
N VAL A 154 -4.12 0.15 -28.97
CA VAL A 154 -3.39 -0.94 -28.31
C VAL A 154 -2.53 -1.72 -29.30
N SER A 155 -2.95 -1.76 -30.56
CA SER A 155 -2.18 -2.39 -31.64
C SER A 155 -0.78 -1.80 -31.79
N ASN A 156 -0.53 -0.55 -31.39
CA ASN A 156 0.82 0.03 -31.38
C ASN A 156 1.80 -0.73 -30.47
N PHE A 157 1.29 -1.37 -29.41
CA PHE A 157 2.09 -2.23 -28.52
C PHE A 157 2.35 -3.62 -29.12
N SER A 158 2.18 -3.84 -30.42
CA SER A 158 2.81 -4.97 -31.12
C SER A 158 4.29 -4.71 -31.41
N ASP A 159 4.69 -3.43 -31.45
CA ASP A 159 6.08 -3.02 -31.63
C ASP A 159 6.83 -3.11 -30.29
N ASP A 160 8.01 -3.72 -30.32
CA ASP A 160 8.86 -3.90 -29.13
C ASP A 160 9.29 -2.54 -28.53
N THR A 161 9.51 -1.54 -29.37
CA THR A 161 9.89 -0.17 -28.96
C THR A 161 8.78 0.48 -28.12
N ALA A 162 7.52 0.31 -28.51
CA ALA A 162 6.39 0.87 -27.77
C ALA A 162 6.19 0.16 -26.42
N GLN A 163 6.44 -1.15 -26.37
CA GLN A 163 6.42 -1.91 -25.12
C GLN A 163 7.56 -1.51 -24.18
N GLU A 164 8.77 -1.31 -24.71
CA GLU A 164 9.93 -0.84 -23.95
C GLU A 164 9.69 0.56 -23.38
N ALA A 165 9.16 1.49 -24.18
CA ALA A 165 8.80 2.82 -23.72
C ALA A 165 7.77 2.79 -22.58
N LEU A 166 6.79 1.86 -22.63
CA LEU A 166 5.84 1.66 -21.54
C LEU A 166 6.52 1.13 -20.28
N VAL A 167 7.38 0.12 -20.41
CA VAL A 167 8.13 -0.46 -19.28
C VAL A 167 9.03 0.57 -18.62
N GLU A 168 9.82 1.30 -19.39
CA GLU A 168 10.68 2.38 -18.88
C GLU A 168 9.87 3.44 -18.15
N ARG A 169 8.76 3.87 -18.75
CA ARG A 169 7.90 4.88 -18.15
C ARG A 169 7.25 4.37 -16.86
N TYR A 170 6.79 3.13 -16.82
CA TYR A 170 6.25 2.52 -15.62
C TYR A 170 7.29 2.51 -14.50
N LEU A 171 8.50 2.01 -14.77
CA LEU A 171 9.58 1.95 -13.77
C LEU A 171 10.01 3.33 -13.29
N LEU A 172 10.01 4.33 -14.17
CA LEU A 172 10.32 5.71 -13.79
C LEU A 172 9.21 6.31 -12.92
N MET A 173 7.94 6.08 -13.25
CA MET A 173 6.80 6.55 -12.45
C MET A 173 6.69 5.83 -11.10
N SER A 174 7.03 4.54 -11.04
CA SER A 174 7.03 3.78 -9.80
C SER A 174 8.13 4.27 -8.85
N GLN A 175 9.34 4.52 -9.37
CA GLN A 175 10.43 5.12 -8.60
C GLN A 175 10.08 6.50 -8.03
N ILE A 176 9.39 7.36 -8.79
CA ILE A 176 8.93 8.67 -8.30
C ILE A 176 7.94 8.49 -7.15
N SER A 177 7.00 7.55 -7.28
CA SER A 177 5.98 7.27 -6.26
C SER A 177 6.61 6.72 -4.97
N ASN A 178 7.61 5.84 -5.10
CA ASN A 178 8.36 5.26 -3.98
C ASN A 178 9.25 6.32 -3.30
N SER A 179 9.90 7.19 -4.07
CA SER A 179 10.79 8.24 -3.53
C SER A 179 10.00 9.32 -2.77
N ALA A 180 8.81 9.69 -3.26
CA ALA A 180 7.91 10.62 -2.55
C ALA A 180 7.42 10.06 -1.20
N SER A 181 7.31 8.73 -1.09
CA SER A 181 6.93 8.06 0.15
C SER A 181 8.06 8.11 1.18
N ALA A 182 9.31 7.87 0.75
CA ALA A 182 10.49 7.96 1.61
C ALA A 182 10.73 9.37 2.17
N SER A 183 10.61 10.42 1.33
CA SER A 183 10.80 11.81 1.78
C SER A 183 9.73 12.27 2.77
N SER A 184 8.49 11.80 2.61
CA SER A 184 7.40 12.09 3.56
C SER A 184 7.70 11.53 4.96
N ALA A 185 8.34 10.36 5.03
CA ALA A 185 8.76 9.75 6.28
C ALA A 185 9.92 10.48 6.96
N GLU A 186 10.90 10.96 6.19
CA GLU A 186 12.02 11.76 6.70
C GLU A 186 11.54 13.09 7.31
N ILE A 187 10.57 13.74 6.66
CA ILE A 187 9.93 14.96 7.18
C ILE A 187 9.22 14.65 8.51
N ALA A 188 8.51 13.54 8.62
CA ALA A 188 7.86 13.15 9.88
C ALA A 188 8.87 12.89 11.01
N LEU A 189 10.05 12.35 10.70
CA LEU A 189 11.10 12.09 11.69
C LEU A 189 11.75 13.38 12.20
N THR A 190 12.00 14.36 11.32
CA THR A 190 12.56 15.67 11.73
C THR A 190 11.58 16.48 12.58
N LEU A 191 10.27 16.23 12.46
CA LEU A 191 9.24 16.83 13.31
C LEU A 191 9.09 16.16 14.68
N LEU A 192 9.68 14.97 14.88
CA LEU A 192 9.62 14.21 16.13
C LEU A 192 10.90 14.30 16.98
N SER A 193 12.01 14.76 16.40
CA SER A 193 13.32 14.91 17.06
C SER A 193 13.52 16.27 17.72
#